data_AF-A0A920I9A3-F1
#
_entry.id   AF-A0A920I9A3-F1
#
_cell.length_a   1.000
_cell.length_b   1.000
_cell.length_c   1.000
_cell.angle_alpha   90.00
_cell.angle_beta   90.00
_cell.angle_gamma   90.00
#
_symmetry.space_group_name_H-M   'P 1'
#
loop_
_entity.id
_entity.type
_entity.pdbx_description
1 polymer ?
#
loop_
_entity_poly.entity_id
_entity_poly.type
_entity_poly.pdbx_seq_one_letter_code
_entity_poly.pdbx_strand_id
1 'polypeptide(L)'
;MENAISAAKSTGSLTPPKSVLNAPTPLMKQQGYGKGYVYDHDSKNAFSGQNCFPDKMQRLKLYFPNERGFEREIGKRLTYWENLRNKTLKEK
;
A
#
# COMPACT_ATOMS: atom_id res chain seq x y z
N MET A 1 -2.18 6.72 -15.35
CA MET A 1 -0.78 6.34 -15.65
C MET A 1 0.16 7.54 -15.56
N GLU A 2 -0.13 8.66 -16.22
CA GLU A 2 0.71 9.87 -16.19
C GLU A 2 1.09 10.35 -14.77
N ASN A 3 0.11 10.45 -13.86
CA ASN A 3 0.35 10.83 -12.46
C ASN A 3 1.30 9.87 -11.73
N ALA A 4 1.26 8.57 -12.04
CA ALA A 4 2.15 7.58 -11.44
C ALA A 4 3.60 7.76 -11.92
N ILE A 5 3.77 8.02 -13.21
CA ILE A 5 5.09 8.29 -13.81
C ILE A 5 5.68 9.58 -13.25
N SER A 6 4.88 10.64 -13.12
CA SER A 6 5.30 11.91 -12.53
C SER A 6 5.73 11.75 -11.06
N ALA A 7 4.94 11.00 -10.28
CA ALA A 7 5.31 10.66 -8.90
C ALA A 7 6.63 9.88 -8.85
N ALA A 8 6.79 8.84 -9.68
CA ALA A 8 8.03 8.06 -9.72
C ALA A 8 9.26 8.91 -10.11
N LYS A 9 9.12 9.86 -11.04
CA LYS A 9 10.21 10.77 -11.40
C LYS A 9 10.63 11.69 -10.25
N SER A 10 9.67 12.15 -9.46
CA SER A 10 9.93 13.06 -8.33
C SER A 10 10.38 12.33 -7.06
N THR A 11 9.96 11.08 -6.86
CA THR A 11 10.25 10.30 -5.64
C THR A 11 11.09 9.06 -5.86
N GLY A 12 11.72 8.89 -7.03
CA GLY A 12 12.40 7.66 -7.43
C GLY A 12 13.55 7.23 -6.52
N SER A 13 14.16 8.17 -5.79
CA SER A 13 15.23 7.89 -4.82
C SER A 13 14.71 7.42 -3.46
N LEU A 14 13.40 7.48 -3.21
CA LEU A 14 12.83 7.05 -1.95
C LEU A 14 12.68 5.52 -1.92
N THR A 15 13.19 4.91 -0.88
CA THR A 15 13.05 3.46 -0.68
C THR A 15 11.64 3.11 -0.22
N PRO A 16 11.06 1.98 -0.67
CA PRO A 16 9.83 1.45 -0.09
C PRO A 16 9.98 1.23 1.43
N PRO A 17 8.86 1.11 2.17
CA PRO A 17 8.90 0.77 3.58
C PRO A 17 9.66 -0.54 3.81
N LYS A 18 10.48 -0.59 4.86
CA LYS A 18 11.28 -1.79 5.18
C LYS A 18 10.42 -3.03 5.39
N SER A 19 9.17 -2.87 5.83
CA SER A 19 8.23 -3.97 6.03
C SER A 19 7.90 -4.74 4.74
N VAL A 20 7.92 -4.09 3.57
CA VAL A 20 7.61 -4.76 2.29
C VAL A 20 8.86 -5.21 1.51
N LEU A 21 10.06 -4.86 1.99
CA LEU A 21 11.31 -5.28 1.36
C LEU A 21 11.68 -6.71 1.75
N ASN A 22 12.34 -7.41 0.83
CA ASN A 22 12.91 -8.72 1.13
C ASN A 22 14.03 -8.60 2.20
N ALA A 23 14.24 -9.68 2.95
CA ALA A 23 15.30 -9.79 3.93
C ALA A 23 16.08 -11.10 3.75
N PRO A 24 16.77 -11.28 2.61
CA PRO A 24 17.41 -12.55 2.26
C PRO A 24 18.63 -12.86 3.14
N THR A 25 19.29 -11.84 3.70
CA THR A 25 20.48 -12.04 4.55
C THR A 25 20.17 -11.84 6.04
N PRO A 26 20.92 -12.47 6.96
CA PRO A 26 20.78 -12.25 8.40
C PRO A 26 20.98 -10.79 8.80
N LEU A 27 21.93 -10.09 8.18
CA LEU A 27 22.20 -8.67 8.44
C LEU A 27 20.97 -7.80 8.09
N MET A 28 20.31 -8.05 6.97
CA MET A 28 19.10 -7.31 6.57
C MET A 28 17.96 -7.53 7.57
N LYS A 29 17.76 -8.77 8.06
CA LYS A 29 16.76 -9.05 9.11
C LYS A 29 17.07 -8.27 10.40
N GLN A 30 18.33 -8.22 10.81
CA GLN A 30 18.76 -7.44 11.99
C GLN A 30 18.51 -5.94 11.81
N GLN A 31 18.68 -5.42 10.59
CA GLN A 31 18.39 -4.02 10.24
C GLN A 31 16.89 -3.70 10.09
N GLY A 32 16.02 -4.69 10.35
CA GLY A 32 14.58 -4.55 10.37
C GLY A 32 13.88 -4.71 9.01
N TYR A 33 14.56 -5.26 8.00
CA TYR A 33 13.92 -5.56 6.72
C TYR A 33 12.91 -6.70 6.89
N GLY A 34 11.73 -6.56 6.30
CA GLY A 34 10.59 -7.47 6.47
C GLY A 34 9.94 -7.43 7.85
N LYS A 35 10.46 -6.65 8.81
CA LYS A 35 9.88 -6.55 10.15
C LYS A 35 8.54 -5.81 10.07
N GLY A 36 7.51 -6.40 10.66
CA GLY A 36 6.16 -5.82 10.66
C GLY A 36 5.41 -6.00 9.35
N TYR A 37 5.92 -6.82 8.41
CA TYR A 37 5.12 -7.29 7.29
C TYR A 37 3.90 -8.06 7.81
N VAL A 38 2.71 -7.68 7.35
CA VAL A 38 1.48 -8.43 7.60
C VAL A 38 1.09 -9.14 6.30
N TYR A 39 0.94 -10.45 6.35
CA TYR A 39 0.42 -11.17 5.20
C TYR A 39 -1.08 -10.91 5.09
N ASP A 40 -1.52 -10.36 3.95
CA ASP A 40 -2.89 -9.89 3.79
C ASP A 40 -3.91 -11.02 4.03
N HIS A 41 -3.62 -12.22 3.53
CA HIS A 41 -4.53 -13.37 3.63
C HIS A 41 -4.78 -13.86 5.06
N ASP A 42 -3.85 -13.62 5.98
CA ASP A 42 -4.02 -14.00 7.39
C ASP A 42 -4.85 -12.96 8.17
N SER A 43 -5.11 -11.80 7.57
CA SER A 43 -5.89 -10.73 8.20
C SER A 43 -7.40 -10.99 8.09
N LYS A 44 -8.19 -10.51 9.06
CA LYS A 44 -9.65 -10.74 9.19
C LYS A 44 -10.48 -10.53 7.92
N ASN A 45 -10.04 -9.65 7.00
CA ASN A 45 -10.73 -9.36 5.73
C ASN A 45 -9.87 -9.69 4.49
N ALA A 46 -8.85 -10.52 4.63
CA ALA A 46 -7.78 -10.69 3.65
C ALA A 46 -7.14 -9.33 3.23
N PHE A 47 -7.07 -8.38 4.17
CA PHE A 47 -6.63 -7.00 3.94
C PHE A 47 -6.00 -6.42 5.20
N SER A 48 -4.70 -6.15 5.15
CA SER A 48 -3.92 -5.59 6.26
C SER A 48 -3.96 -4.05 6.32
N GLY A 49 -4.30 -3.40 5.20
CA GLY A 49 -4.27 -1.94 5.08
C GLY A 49 -2.86 -1.31 5.13
N GLN A 50 -1.80 -2.12 5.10
CA GLN A 50 -0.41 -1.64 5.16
C GLN A 50 -0.12 -0.59 4.09
N ASN A 51 0.74 0.39 4.43
CA ASN A 51 1.22 1.37 3.46
C ASN A 51 2.40 0.79 2.68
N CYS A 52 2.28 0.78 1.35
CA CYS A 52 3.34 0.31 0.46
C CYS A 52 4.10 1.48 -0.20
N PHE A 53 3.69 2.72 0.05
CA PHE A 53 4.43 3.91 -0.41
C PHE A 53 5.61 4.19 0.52
N PRO A 54 6.71 4.77 0.01
CA PRO A 54 7.83 5.19 0.84
C PRO A 54 7.41 6.01 2.06
N ASP A 55 8.08 5.83 3.20
CA ASP A 55 7.71 6.52 4.45
C ASP A 55 7.78 8.06 4.33
N LYS A 56 8.66 8.55 3.46
CA LYS A 56 8.83 9.98 3.16
C LYS A 56 7.85 10.51 2.10
N MET A 57 6.83 9.73 1.74
CA MET A 57 5.85 10.04 0.71
C MET A 57 4.42 9.79 1.20
N GLN A 58 3.50 10.68 0.84
CA GLN A 58 2.08 10.48 1.14
C GLN A 58 1.43 9.43 0.21
N ARG A 59 0.39 8.77 0.71
CA ARG A 59 -0.29 7.61 0.07
C ARG A 59 -1.25 8.04 -1.05
N LEU A 60 -0.70 8.32 -2.24
CA LEU A 60 -1.45 8.88 -3.38
C LEU A 60 -2.53 7.93 -3.94
N LYS A 61 -3.64 8.52 -4.40
CA LYS A 61 -4.65 7.84 -5.24
C LYS A 61 -4.35 8.10 -6.71
N LEU A 62 -3.95 7.06 -7.44
CA LEU A 62 -3.49 7.16 -8.83
C LEU A 62 -4.45 6.56 -9.85
N TYR A 63 -5.43 5.78 -9.38
CA TYR A 63 -6.45 5.14 -10.21
C TYR A 63 -7.84 5.62 -9.78
N PHE A 64 -8.60 6.08 -10.77
CA PHE A 64 -9.95 6.61 -10.62
C PHE A 64 -10.84 5.87 -11.63
N PRO A 65 -11.46 4.74 -11.23
CA PRO A 65 -12.34 4.00 -12.12
C PRO A 65 -13.52 4.88 -12.54
N ASN A 66 -14.00 4.69 -13.76
CA ASN A 66 -15.21 5.34 -14.23
C ASN A 66 -16.46 4.51 -13.87
N GLU A 67 -17.64 5.09 -14.14
CA GLU A 67 -18.94 4.47 -13.82
C GLU A 67 -19.46 3.49 -14.88
N ARG A 68 -18.65 3.15 -15.90
CA ARG A 68 -19.07 2.33 -17.04
C ARG A 68 -18.60 0.89 -16.88
N GLY A 69 -19.50 -0.05 -17.14
CA GLY A 69 -19.19 -1.47 -17.13
C GLY A 69 -18.66 -1.95 -15.77
N PHE A 70 -17.63 -2.79 -15.81
CA PHE A 70 -17.08 -3.42 -14.61
C PHE A 70 -16.26 -2.47 -13.72
N GLU A 71 -15.81 -1.31 -14.24
CA GLU A 71 -15.08 -0.34 -13.44
C GLU A 71 -15.92 0.22 -12.28
N ARG A 72 -17.25 0.28 -12.41
CA ARG A 72 -18.16 0.63 -11.31
C ARG A 72 -17.96 -0.29 -10.10
N GLU A 73 -17.81 -1.59 -10.35
CA GLU A 73 -17.66 -2.58 -9.29
C GLU A 73 -16.27 -2.56 -8.67
N ILE A 74 -15.25 -2.26 -9.48
CA ILE A 74 -13.91 -1.94 -8.98
C ILE A 74 -13.96 -0.70 -8.07
N GLY A 75 -14.69 0.36 -8.46
CA GLY A 75 -14.87 1.57 -7.66
C GLY A 75 -15.51 1.30 -6.29
N LYS A 76 -16.56 0.46 -6.25
CA LYS A 76 -17.16 0.00 -4.99
C LYS A 76 -16.14 -0.75 -4.12
N ARG A 77 -15.35 -1.64 -4.71
CA ARG A 77 -14.34 -2.43 -3.99
C ARG A 77 -13.20 -1.55 -3.42
N LEU A 78 -12.72 -0.58 -4.20
CA LEU A 78 -11.72 0.39 -3.75
C LEU A 78 -12.25 1.23 -2.58
N THR A 79 -13.51 1.67 -2.65
CA THR A 79 -14.17 2.42 -1.57
C THR A 79 -14.31 1.58 -0.30
N TYR A 80 -14.66 0.30 -0.44
CA TYR A 80 -14.70 -0.64 0.68
C TYR A 80 -13.33 -0.77 1.38
N TRP A 81 -12.24 -0.96 0.62
CA TRP A 81 -10.89 -1.02 1.18
C TRP A 81 -10.42 0.30 1.80
N GLU A 82 -10.83 1.44 1.25
CA GLU A 82 -10.56 2.76 1.84
C GLU A 82 -11.24 2.92 3.21
N ASN A 83 -12.48 2.45 3.32
CA ASN A 83 -13.22 2.46 4.59
C ASN A 83 -12.62 1.50 5.62
N LEU A 84 -12.20 0.29 5.22
CA LEU A 84 -11.44 -0.61 6.09
C LEU A 84 -10.12 0.04 6.53
N ARG A 85 -9.37 0.59 5.55
CA ARG A 85 -8.36 1.65 5.65
C ARG A 85 -8.50 2.50 6.92
N ASN A 86 -9.55 3.29 6.91
CA ASN A 86 -9.78 4.35 7.88
C ASN A 86 -10.27 3.82 9.23
N LYS A 87 -10.99 2.69 9.26
CA LYS A 87 -11.41 2.05 10.52
C LYS A 87 -10.20 1.51 11.29
N THR A 88 -9.34 0.74 10.62
CA THR A 88 -8.14 0.16 11.24
C THR A 88 -7.14 1.22 11.71
N LEU A 89 -7.09 2.39 11.04
CA LEU A 89 -6.27 3.52 11.49
C LEU A 89 -6.85 4.26 12.70
N LYS A 90 -8.17 4.26 12.90
CA LYS A 90 -8.82 4.88 14.07
C LYS A 90 -8.78 3.99 15.31
N GLU A 91 -8.68 2.68 15.11
CA GLU A 91 -8.57 1.68 16.17
C GLU A 91 -7.13 1.52 16.70
N LYS A 92 -6.14 2.12 16.01
CA LYS A 92 -4.74 2.20 16.42
C LYS A 92 -4.43 3.54 17.06
#